data_AF-A0A7Y4S8K3-F1
#
_entry.id   AF-A0A7Y4S8K3-F1
#
_cell.length_a   1.000
_cell.length_b   1.000
_cell.length_c   1.000
_cell.angle_alpha   90.00
_cell.angle_beta   90.00
_cell.angle_gamma   90.00
#
_symmetry.space_group_name_H-M   'P 1'
#
loop_
_entity.id
_entity.type
_entity.pdbx_description
1 polymer ?
#
loop_
_entity_poly.entity_id
_entity_poly.type
_entity_poly.pdbx_seq_one_letter_code
_entity_poly.pdbx_strand_id
1 'polypeptide(L)' 'MMRTLIDIPNQQIDVLTALCKSMHLSRAELVRRAIDEYVSKHKPQSADAFGLWKDNQVDGVDYQTQLRSEW' A
#
# COMPACT_ATOMS: atom_id res chain seq x y z
N MET A 1 -0.09 11.74 -9.79
CA MET A 1 -1.18 10.88 -10.30
C MET A 1 -0.73 10.31 -11.64
N MET A 2 -0.79 8.99 -11.80
CA MET A 2 -0.53 8.30 -13.08
C MET A 2 -1.86 7.84 -13.69
N ARG A 3 -1.92 7.75 -15.02
CA ARG A 3 -3.10 7.26 -15.74
C ARG A 3 -2.85 5.81 -16.16
N THR A 4 -3.82 4.95 -15.91
CA THR A 4 -3.81 3.54 -16.31
C THR A 4 -5.04 3.28 -17.17
N LEU A 5 -4.85 2.57 -18.28
CA LEU A 5 -5.95 2.05 -19.09
C LEU A 5 -6.27 0.64 -18.59
N ILE A 6 -7.55 0.39 -18.33
CA ILE A 6 -8.07 -0.90 -17.87
C ILE A 6 -9.30 -1.25 -18.68
N ASP A 7 -9.39 -2.50 -19.11
CA ASP A 7 -10.59 -3.03 -19.74
C ASP A 7 -11.53 -3.54 -18.65
N ILE A 8 -12.78 -3.09 -18.72
CA ILE A 8 -13.83 -3.46 -17.76
C ILE A 8 -15.03 -3.98 -18.56
N PRO A 9 -15.56 -5.17 -18.24
CA PRO A 9 -16.75 -5.69 -18.89
C PRO A 9 -17.94 -4.71 -18.81
N ASN A 10 -18.71 -4.57 -19.89
CA ASN A 10 -19.83 -3.62 -19.97
C ASN A 10 -20.83 -3.77 -18.81
N GLN A 11 -21.13 -5.00 -18.39
CA GLN A 11 -22.00 -5.25 -17.23
C GLN A 11 -21.50 -4.59 -15.94
N GLN A 12 -20.18 -4.57 -15.72
CA GLN A 12 -19.61 -3.92 -14.55
C GLN A 12 -19.65 -2.39 -14.69
N ILE A 13 -19.54 -1.84 -15.90
CA ILE A 13 -19.70 -0.39 -16.14
C ILE A 13 -21.10 0.09 -15.77
N ASP A 14 -22.12 -0.69 -16.09
CA ASP A 14 -23.52 -0.36 -15.74
C ASP A 14 -23.71 -0.32 -14.22
N VAL A 15 -23.18 -1.33 -13.52
CA VAL A 15 -23.21 -1.38 -12.04
C VAL A 15 -22.44 -0.21 -11.43
N LEU A 16 -21.23 0.09 -11.92
CA LEU A 16 -20.44 1.23 -11.45
C LEU A 16 -21.19 2.56 -11.66
N THR A 17 -21.91 2.70 -12.78
CA THR A 17 -22.69 3.89 -13.09
C THR A 17 -23.86 4.05 -12.12
N ALA A 18 -24.57 2.96 -11.80
CA ALA A 18 -25.63 2.98 -10.79
C ALA A 18 -25.09 3.35 -9.41
N LEU A 19 -23.94 2.79 -9.01
CA LEU A 19 -23.28 3.11 -7.74
C LEU A 19 -22.88 4.59 -7.67
N CYS A 20 -22.26 5.13 -8.72
CA CYS A 20 -21.89 6.54 -8.79
C CYS A 20 -23.09 7.47 -8.58
N LYS A 21 -24.24 7.14 -9.19
CA LYS A 21 -25.49 7.90 -9.00
C LYS A 21 -26.00 7.81 -7.57
N SER A 22 -26.06 6.61 -7.00
CA SER A 22 -26.58 6.40 -5.65
C SER A 22 -25.73 7.08 -4.56
N MET A 23 -24.41 7.14 -4.76
CA MET A 23 -23.47 7.70 -3.79
C MET A 23 -23.11 9.16 -4.08
N HIS A 24 -23.61 9.74 -5.18
CA HIS A 24 -23.25 11.07 -5.68
C HIS A 24 -21.73 11.26 -5.85
N LEU A 25 -21.05 10.25 -6.40
CA LEU A 25 -19.60 10.27 -6.64
C LEU A 25 -19.28 10.26 -8.13
N SER A 26 -18.12 10.82 -8.49
CA SER A 26 -17.57 10.62 -9.82
C SER A 26 -17.05 9.18 -9.98
N ARG A 27 -17.05 8.67 -11.22
CA ARG A 27 -16.47 7.34 -11.53
C ARG A 27 -15.03 7.20 -11.06
N ALA A 28 -14.21 8.24 -11.27
CA ALA A 28 -12.81 8.24 -10.85
C ALA A 28 -12.65 8.20 -9.32
N GLU A 29 -13.53 8.88 -8.58
CA GLU A 29 -13.53 8.82 -7.11
C GLU A 29 -13.93 7.44 -6.61
N LEU A 30 -14.99 6.86 -7.17
CA LEU A 30 -15.46 5.53 -6.79
C LEU A 30 -14.38 4.46 -7.04
N VAL A 31 -13.71 4.52 -8.19
CA VAL A 31 -12.61 3.60 -8.52
C VAL A 31 -11.42 3.78 -7.57
N ARG A 32 -11.04 5.02 -7.23
CA ARG A 32 -9.97 5.27 -6.25
C ARG A 32 -10.29 4.67 -4.89
N ARG A 33 -11.51 4.88 -4.38
CA ARG A 33 -11.96 4.28 -3.10
C ARG A 33 -11.92 2.75 -3.14
N ALA A 34 -12.36 2.16 -4.25
CA ALA A 34 -12.32 0.71 -4.41
C ALA A 34 -10.88 0.16 -4.40
N ILE A 35 -9.95 0.87 -5.04
CA ILE A 35 -8.52 0.52 -5.00
C ILE A 35 -7.97 0.66 -3.58
N ASP A 36 -8.24 1.78 -2.91
CA ASP A 36 -7.77 2.02 -1.54
C ASP A 36 -8.28 0.93 -0.59
N GLU A 37 -9.58 0.61 -0.66
CA GLU A 37 -10.18 -0.46 0.15
C GLU A 37 -9.56 -1.83 -0.16
N TYR A 38 -9.34 -2.14 -1.44
CA TYR A 38 -8.73 -3.41 -1.84
C TYR A 38 -7.29 -3.51 -1.31
N VAL A 39 -6.49 -2.45 -1.46
CA VAL A 39 -5.11 -2.39 -0.98
C VAL A 39 -5.07 -2.50 0.54
N SER A 40 -5.94 -1.78 1.27
CA SER A 40 -6.02 -1.89 2.73
C SER A 40 -6.36 -3.29 3.21
N LYS A 41 -7.27 -4.00 2.52
CA LYS A 41 -7.66 -5.37 2.86
C LYS A 41 -6.57 -6.41 2.56
N HIS A 42 -5.75 -6.18 1.53
CA HIS A 42 -4.74 -7.14 1.07
C HIS A 42 -3.31 -6.69 1.36
N LYS A 43 -3.12 -5.61 2.10
CA LYS A 43 -1.81 -5.21 2.58
C LYS A 43 -1.26 -6.38 3.38
N PRO A 44 -0.11 -6.96 3.01
CA PRO A 44 0.48 -8.00 3.83
C PRO A 44 0.61 -7.41 5.22
N GLN A 45 0.15 -8.15 6.24
CA GLN A 45 0.50 -7.84 7.61
C GLN A 45 2.01 -7.77 7.58
N SER A 46 2.57 -6.56 7.68
CA SER A 46 3.96 -6.39 8.02
C SER A 46 4.03 -6.98 9.42
N ALA A 47 4.25 -8.30 9.50
CA ALA A 47 4.72 -8.95 10.70
C ALA A 47 5.80 -8.03 11.20
N ASP A 48 5.58 -7.40 12.36
CA ASP A 48 6.39 -6.34 12.91
C ASP A 48 7.86 -6.52 12.53
N ALA A 49 8.28 -5.91 11.43
CA ALA A 49 9.66 -6.02 10.94
C ALA A 49 10.58 -5.09 11.74
N PHE A 50 10.06 -4.54 12.84
CA PHE A 50 10.80 -3.96 13.95
C PHE A 50 11.00 -4.94 15.11
N GLY A 51 10.24 -6.04 15.17
CA GLY A 51 10.35 -7.07 16.21
C GLY A 51 11.44 -8.10 15.94
N LEU A 52 11.67 -8.46 14.67
CA LEU A 52 12.71 -9.43 14.26
C LEU A 52 14.15 -8.89 14.35
N TRP A 53 14.34 -7.58 14.50
CA TRP A 53 15.65 -6.98 14.78
C TRP A 53 15.93 -6.80 16.28
N LYS A 54 14.95 -7.04 17.15
CA LYS A 54 15.11 -6.86 18.60
C LYS A 54 16.07 -7.90 19.22
N ASP A 55 16.12 -9.11 18.66
CA ASP A 55 16.97 -10.20 19.16
C ASP A 55 18.38 -10.22 18.56
N ASN A 56 18.69 -9.31 17.62
CA ASN A 56 20.03 -9.16 17.06
C ASN A 56 20.59 -7.79 17.49
N GLN A 57 20.85 -7.65 18.80
CA GLN A 57 21.58 -6.50 19.35
C GLN A 57 23.03 -6.52 18.87
N VAL A 58 23.27 -6.02 17.66
CA VAL A 58 24.55 -5.39 17.36
C VAL A 58 24.31 -3.91 17.53
N ASP A 59 24.90 -3.34 18.58
CA ASP A 59 24.87 -1.90 18.82
C ASP A 59 25.51 -1.21 17.60
N GLY A 60 24.69 -0.48 16.83
CA GLY A 60 25.12 0.14 15.59
C GLY A 60 26.23 1.18 15.79
N VAL A 61 26.42 1.66 17.02
CA VAL A 61 27.49 2.58 17.42
C VAL A 61 28.81 1.84 17.63
N ASP A 62 28.79 0.62 18.19
CA ASP A 62 29.99 -0.20 18.39
C ASP A 62 30.55 -0.69 17.06
N TYR A 63 29.68 -1.07 16.12
CA TYR A 63 30.09 -1.47 14.76
C TYR A 63 30.79 -0.34 14.00
N GLN A 64 30.30 0.89 14.13
CA GLN A 64 30.94 2.07 13.51
C GLN A 64 32.27 2.43 14.17
N THR A 65 32.38 2.23 15.49
CA THR A 65 33.62 2.49 16.24
C THR A 65 34.71 1.50 15.85
N GLN A 66 34.37 0.22 15.70
CA GLN A 66 35.30 -0.83 15.30
C GLN A 66 35.85 -0.63 13.88
N LEU A 67 35.02 -0.17 12.94
CA LEU A 67 35.47 0.13 11.57
C LEU A 67 36.40 1.36 11.50
N ARG A 68 36.28 2.30 12.44
CA ARG A 68 37.09 3.53 12.51
C ARG A 68 38.39 3.38 13.28
N SER A 69 38.55 2.33 14.08
CA SER A 69 39.80 2.07 14.81
C SER A 69 40.91 1.46 13.95
N GLU A 70 40.61 1.05 12.71
CA GLU A 70 41.60 0.46 11.79
C GLU A 70 42.17 1.46 10.77
N TRP A 71 41.86 2.76 10.89
CA TRP A 71 42.41 3.83 10.04
C TRP A 71 43.15 4.87 10.88
#